data_AF-A6HW62-F1
#
_entry.id   AF-A6HW62-F1
#
_cell.length_a   1.000
_cell.length_b   1.000
_cell.length_c   1.000
_cell.angle_alpha   90.00
_cell.angle_beta   90.00
_cell.angle_gamma   90.00
#
_symmetry.space_group_name_H-M   'P 1'
#
loop_
_entity.id
_entity.type
_entity.pdbx_description
1 polymer ?
#
loop_
_entity_poly.entity_id
_entity_poly.type
_entity_poly.pdbx_seq_one_letter_code
_entity_poly.pdbx_strand_id
1 'polypeptide(L)' 'MAPEIHMPEPICLIANTDEHLVTNQEALEILSAITQPVVVVAIVGLYRTGKSYLMNKLAGKEKG' A
#
# COMPACT_ATOMS: atom_id res chain seq x y z
N MET A 1 -6.18 -15.65 -17.53
CA MET A 1 -5.70 -14.30 -17.16
C MET A 1 -5.83 -14.20 -15.65
N ALA A 2 -4.83 -13.68 -14.95
CA ALA A 2 -4.93 -13.46 -13.52
C ALA A 2 -6.10 -12.50 -13.24
N PRO A 3 -6.93 -12.72 -12.20
CA PRO A 3 -7.95 -11.76 -11.82
C PRO A 3 -7.27 -10.41 -11.53
N GLU A 4 -7.75 -9.34 -12.16
CA GLU A 4 -7.30 -7.99 -11.84
C GLU A 4 -7.80 -7.62 -10.44
N ILE A 5 -6.88 -7.62 -9.48
CA ILE A 5 -7.16 -7.14 -8.12
C ILE A 5 -7.11 -5.61 -8.18
N HIS A 6 -8.27 -5.01 -8.36
CA HIS A 6 -8.39 -3.56 -8.46
C HIS A 6 -8.39 -2.94 -7.05
N MET A 7 -7.30 -2.27 -6.70
CA MET A 7 -7.17 -1.48 -5.47
C MET A 7 -7.34 0.01 -5.84
N PRO A 8 -8.58 0.57 -5.78
CA PRO A 8 -8.87 1.91 -6.28
C PRO A 8 -8.11 3.00 -5.51
N GLU A 9 -7.88 2.77 -4.22
CA GLU A 9 -7.20 3.68 -3.30
C GLU A 9 -6.21 2.93 -2.39
N PRO A 10 -5.16 3.60 -1.89
CA PRO A 10 -4.22 2.95 -0.97
C PRO A 10 -4.90 2.58 0.35
N ILE A 11 -4.62 1.37 0.84
CA ILE A 11 -5.13 0.86 2.11
C ILE A 11 -3.99 0.80 3.12
N CYS A 12 -4.23 1.26 4.36
CA CYS A 12 -3.27 1.13 5.45
C CYS A 12 -3.08 -0.35 5.79
N LEU A 13 -1.85 -0.86 5.75
CA LEU A 13 -1.53 -2.24 6.14
C LEU A 13 -1.22 -2.37 7.64
N ILE A 14 -0.35 -1.49 8.15
CA ILE A 14 0.01 -1.40 9.56
C ILE A 14 -0.14 0.06 9.97
N ALA A 15 -1.02 0.30 10.94
CA ALA A 15 -1.17 1.61 11.57
C ALA A 15 -0.32 1.68 12.83
N ASN A 16 0.16 2.87 13.15
CA ASN A 16 0.67 3.19 14.48
C ASN A 16 -0.46 3.90 15.25
N THR A 17 -1.17 3.16 16.09
CA THR A 17 -2.28 3.66 16.90
C THR A 17 -1.87 3.57 18.36
N ASP A 18 -1.89 4.70 19.08
CA ASP A 18 -1.50 4.77 20.49
C ASP A 18 -0.14 4.12 20.78
N GLU A 19 0.86 4.36 19.90
CA GLU A 19 2.21 3.78 19.97
C GLU A 19 2.28 2.25 19.77
N HIS A 20 1.16 1.63 19.37
CA HIS A 20 1.09 0.21 19.03
C HIS A 20 0.99 0.01 17.51
N LEU A 21 1.70 -0.99 17.02
CA LEU A 21 1.58 -1.43 15.64
C LEU A 21 0.38 -2.37 15.51
N VAL A 22 -0.62 -1.93 14.75
CA VAL A 22 -1.88 -2.67 14.53
C VAL A 22 -2.03 -2.99 13.05
N THR A 23 -2.25 -4.26 12.73
CA THR A 23 -2.52 -4.70 11.35
C THR A 23 -3.96 -4.42 10.95
N ASN A 24 -4.17 -3.98 9.71
CA ASN A 24 -5.50 -3.85 9.13
C ASN A 24 -5.95 -5.18 8.52
N GLN A 25 -7.03 -5.74 9.05
CA GLN A 25 -7.58 -7.02 8.61
C GLN A 25 -8.06 -6.99 7.15
N GLU A 26 -8.63 -5.88 6.68
CA GLU A 26 -9.06 -5.72 5.28
C GLU A 26 -7.87 -5.79 4.32
N ALA A 27 -6.74 -5.17 4.69
CA ALA A 27 -5.52 -5.23 3.90
C ALA A 27 -4.98 -6.67 3.82
N LEU A 28 -5.04 -7.43 4.92
CA LEU A 28 -4.61 -8.83 4.96
C LEU A 28 -5.51 -9.73 4.10
N GLU A 29 -6.82 -9.50 4.10
CA GLU A 29 -7.77 -10.23 3.26
C GLU A 29 -7.47 -10.01 1.77
N ILE A 30 -7.24 -8.76 1.37
CA ILE A 30 -6.85 -8.43 -0.02
C ILE A 30 -5.53 -9.13 -0.39
N LEU A 31 -4.51 -9.02 0.47
CA LEU A 31 -3.21 -9.66 0.24
C LEU A 31 -3.33 -11.19 0.14
N SER A 32 -4.22 -11.81 0.92
CA SER A 32 -4.46 -13.26 0.89
C SER A 32 -5.06 -13.75 -0.43
N ALA A 33 -5.79 -12.87 -1.14
CA ALA A 33 -6.37 -13.18 -2.44
C ALA A 33 -5.35 -13.06 -3.59
N ILE A 34 -4.21 -12.40 -3.38
CA ILE A 34 -3.15 -12.26 -4.39
C ILE A 34 -2.33 -13.55 -4.46
N THR A 35 -2.59 -14.35 -5.49
CA THR A 35 -1.87 -15.62 -5.71
C THR A 35 -0.73 -15.51 -6.72
N GLN A 36 -0.63 -14.38 -7.44
CA GLN A 36 0.47 -14.15 -8.37
C GLN A 36 1.74 -13.75 -7.61
N PRO A 37 2.94 -14.04 -8.15
CA PRO A 37 4.17 -13.46 -7.63
C PRO A 37 4.10 -11.93 -7.61
N VAL A 38 4.48 -11.31 -6.50
CA VAL A 38 4.43 -9.85 -6.31
C VAL A 38 5.84 -9.27 -6.21
N VAL A 39 5.99 -8.03 -6.68
CA VAL A 39 7.17 -7.20 -6.39
C VAL A 39 6.78 -6.19 -5.32
N VAL A 40 7.51 -6.17 -4.21
CA VAL A 40 7.25 -5.24 -3.09
C VAL A 40 8.26 -4.10 -3.14
N VAL A 41 7.75 -2.87 -3.19
CA VAL A 41 8.56 -1.64 -3.11
C VAL A 41 8.14 -0.87 -1.86
N ALA A 42 9.11 -0.56 -1.01
CA ALA A 42 8.89 0.24 0.20
C ALA A 42 9.70 1.53 0.15
N ILE A 43 9.12 2.62 0.66
CA ILE A 43 9.77 3.93 0.74
C ILE A 43 9.72 4.42 2.19
N VAL A 44 10.89 4.78 2.73
CA VAL A 44 11.05 5.31 4.08
C VAL A 44 11.77 6.66 4.04
N GLY A 45 11.56 7.49 5.07
CA GLY A 45 12.20 8.80 5.17
C GLY A 45 11.39 9.78 6.01
N LEU A 46 12.01 10.91 6.36
CA LEU A 46 11.46 11.94 7.23
C LEU A 46 10.07 12.43 6.78
N TYR A 47 9.26 12.91 7.72
CA TYR A 47 7.94 13.44 7.40
C TYR A 47 8.04 14.59 6.38
N ARG A 48 7.08 14.67 5.46
CA ARG A 48 6.99 15.70 4.39
C ARG A 48 8.13 15.75 3.36
N THR A 49 8.83 14.64 3.10
CA THR A 49 9.84 14.55 2.02
C THR A 49 9.31 14.05 0.66
N GLY A 50 8.00 14.11 0.41
CA GLY A 50 7.43 13.72 -0.89
C GLY A 50 7.33 12.22 -1.16
N LYS A 51 7.40 11.37 -0.13
CA LYS A 51 7.28 9.90 -0.27
C LYS A 51 5.99 9.46 -0.98
N SER A 52 4.84 10.02 -0.60
CA SER A 52 3.55 9.71 -1.24
C SER A 52 3.51 10.15 -2.71
N TYR A 53 4.12 11.29 -3.03
CA TYR A 53 4.26 11.75 -4.42
C TYR A 53 5.03 10.73 -5.27
N LEU A 54 6.14 10.20 -4.76
CA LEU A 54 6.90 9.16 -5.46
C LEU A 54 6.10 7.86 -5.62
N MET A 55 5.36 7.42 -4.59
CA MET A 55 4.48 6.25 -4.69
C MET A 55 3.37 6.45 -5.73
N ASN A 56 2.76 7.63 -5.81
CA ASN A 56 1.74 7.93 -6.83
C ASN A 56 2.33 7.85 -8.24
N LYS A 57 3.54 8.38 -8.44
CA LYS A 57 4.25 8.27 -9.73
C LYS A 57 4.55 6.82 -10.11
N LEU A 58 4.96 5.98 -9.15
CA LEU A 58 5.16 4.54 -9.38
C LEU A 58 3.85 3.81 -9.72
N ALA A 59 2.73 4.21 -9.11
CA ALA A 59 1.40 3.67 -9.41
C ALA A 59 0.78 4.24 -10.71
N GLY A 60 1.48 5.09 -11.45
CA GLY A 60 0.96 5.74 -12.65
C GLY A 60 -0.17 6.74 -12.39
N LYS A 61 -0.34 7.20 -11.14
CA LYS A 61 -1.38 8.18 -10.75
C LYS A 61 -0.79 9.58 -10.75
N GLU A 62 -1.47 10.53 -11.41
CA GLU A 62 -1.04 11.94 -11.44
C GLU A 62 -1.47 12.74 -10.21
N LYS A 63 -2.51 12.27 -9.53
CA LYS A 63 -3.11 12.92 -8.36
C LYS A 63 -3.37 11.89 -7.27
N GLY A 64 -3.22 12.33 -6.03
CA GLY A 64 -3.49 11.62 -4.79
C GLY A 64 -3.26 12.55 -3.62
#